data_AF-A0A966S566-F1
#
_entry.id   AF-A0A966S566-F1
#
_cell.length_a   1.000
_cell.length_b   1.000
_cell.length_c   1.000
_cell.angle_alpha   90.00
_cell.angle_beta   90.00
_cell.angle_gamma   90.00
#
_symmetry.space_group_name_H-M   'P 1'
#
loop_
_entity.id
_entity.type
_entity.pdbx_description
1 polymer ?
#
loop_
_entity_poly.entity_id
_entity_poly.type
_entity_poly.pdbx_seq_one_letter_code
_entity_poly.pdbx_strand_id
1 'polypeptide(L)'
;ATHYVFEGNGGVTTLTKQERQTQQEKLQLPLTTEELAQTTTTLLRGRYKKEAILKYTETDPQEFRRLNPSFDEAISMKGEYTLRLSHACMQVFIEKKEMILEESLQLLLKGK
;
A
#
# COMPACT_ATOMS: atom_id res chain seq x y z
N ALA A 1 -34.52 -15.92 31.07
CA ALA A 1 -35.00 -16.73 29.94
C ALA A 1 -34.87 -15.88 28.67
N THR A 2 -33.75 -15.91 27.95
CA THR A 2 -33.43 -16.84 26.84
C THR A 2 -34.55 -16.95 25.80
N HIS A 3 -34.50 -16.13 24.75
CA HIS A 3 -35.06 -16.48 23.44
C HIS A 3 -34.09 -15.98 22.36
N TYR A 4 -33.07 -16.80 22.12
CA TYR A 4 -32.24 -16.81 20.92
C TYR A 4 -32.79 -17.92 20.03
N VAL A 5 -33.47 -17.60 18.93
CA VAL A 5 -33.75 -18.53 17.83
C VAL A 5 -33.93 -17.76 16.53
N PHE A 6 -33.01 -17.91 15.58
CA PHE A 6 -33.30 -18.48 14.26
C PHE A 6 -31.99 -18.85 13.55
N GLU A 7 -31.72 -20.15 13.53
CA GLU A 7 -30.84 -20.84 12.59
C GLU A 7 -31.47 -20.79 11.18
N GLY A 8 -30.67 -20.76 10.11
CA GLY A 8 -31.22 -21.05 8.78
C GLY A 8 -30.41 -20.57 7.57
N ASN A 9 -29.30 -21.26 7.29
CA ASN A 9 -28.75 -21.56 5.96
C ASN A 9 -28.19 -20.42 5.06
N GLY A 10 -27.06 -20.71 4.40
CA GLY A 10 -26.19 -19.73 3.75
C GLY A 10 -26.65 -19.19 2.40
N GLY A 11 -26.02 -18.08 1.99
CA GLY A 11 -26.19 -17.47 0.68
C GLY A 11 -25.84 -15.98 0.71
N VAL A 12 -24.92 -15.58 -0.17
CA VAL A 12 -24.33 -14.25 -0.39
C VAL A 12 -25.36 -13.11 -0.42
N THR A 13 -24.86 -11.87 -0.22
CA THR A 13 -25.37 -10.59 -0.75
C THR A 13 -26.14 -9.67 0.21
N THR A 14 -25.42 -8.81 0.94
CA THR A 14 -25.95 -7.49 1.30
C THR A 14 -25.07 -6.42 0.64
N LEU A 15 -25.27 -6.27 -0.67
CA LEU A 15 -24.81 -5.13 -1.45
C LEU A 15 -25.53 -3.88 -0.94
N THR A 16 -24.89 -3.17 -0.02
CA THR A 16 -25.29 -1.81 0.34
C THR A 16 -24.23 -0.86 -0.22
N LYS A 17 -24.69 0.19 -0.94
CA LYS A 17 -23.94 1.35 -1.47
C LYS A 17 -23.71 1.38 -3.00
N GLN A 18 -24.78 1.19 -3.76
CA GLN A 18 -25.01 1.99 -4.96
C GLN A 18 -25.81 3.24 -4.52
N GLU A 19 -25.62 4.48 -4.94
CA GLU A 19 -24.91 5.14 -6.03
C GLU A 19 -25.09 6.66 -5.79
N ARG A 20 -24.29 7.50 -6.49
CA ARG A 20 -24.32 8.98 -6.59
C ARG A 20 -23.27 9.64 -5.69
N GLN A 21 -22.22 10.31 -6.17
CA GLN A 21 -21.83 10.92 -7.44
C GLN A 21 -20.28 10.76 -7.49
N THR A 22 -19.57 10.50 -8.59
CA THR A 22 -19.31 11.45 -9.66
C THR A 22 -18.44 10.74 -10.72
N GLN A 23 -18.69 11.05 -11.99
CA GLN A 23 -18.27 10.40 -13.24
C GLN A 23 -16.74 10.32 -13.55
N GLN A 24 -15.82 10.26 -12.58
CA GLN A 24 -14.36 10.20 -12.83
C GLN A 24 -13.61 9.04 -12.15
N GLU A 25 -14.29 8.21 -11.38
CA GLU A 25 -13.67 7.22 -10.48
C GLU A 25 -13.51 5.82 -11.10
N LYS A 26 -13.23 5.73 -12.40
CA LYS A 26 -13.21 4.43 -13.11
C LYS A 26 -11.92 3.62 -12.95
N LEU A 27 -10.98 4.01 -12.08
CA LEU A 27 -9.69 3.32 -11.93
C LEU A 27 -9.17 3.13 -10.49
N GLN A 28 -9.93 3.49 -9.46
CA GLN A 28 -9.49 3.26 -8.08
C GLN A 28 -10.60 2.52 -7.37
N LEU A 29 -10.52 1.18 -7.38
CA LEU A 29 -11.28 0.41 -6.41
C LEU A 29 -10.94 0.99 -5.02
N PRO A 30 -11.93 1.40 -4.22
CA PRO A 30 -11.68 1.80 -2.84
C PRO A 30 -11.02 0.60 -2.16
N LEU A 31 -9.85 0.83 -1.54
CA LEU A 31 -9.14 -0.18 -0.75
C LEU A 31 -10.16 -0.87 0.15
N THR A 32 -10.41 -2.15 -0.08
CA THR A 32 -11.35 -2.93 0.72
C THR A 32 -10.86 -2.93 2.17
N THR A 33 -11.76 -3.01 3.14
CA THR A 33 -11.38 -3.02 4.57
C THR A 33 -10.36 -4.12 4.90
N GLU A 34 -10.40 -5.23 4.16
CA GLU A 34 -9.42 -6.31 4.21
C GLU A 34 -8.04 -5.92 3.68
N GLU A 35 -7.95 -5.16 2.58
CA GLU A 35 -6.66 -4.66 2.08
C GLU A 35 -6.03 -3.67 3.05
N LEU A 36 -6.84 -2.77 3.63
CA LEU A 36 -6.38 -1.85 4.66
C LEU A 36 -5.88 -2.59 5.91
N ALA A 37 -6.59 -3.63 6.35
CA ALA A 37 -6.18 -4.49 7.46
C ALA A 37 -4.90 -5.29 7.14
N GLN A 38 -4.64 -5.59 5.87
CA GLN A 38 -3.45 -6.27 5.41
C GLN A 38 -2.30 -5.32 5.04
N THR A 39 -2.45 -4.01 5.23
CA THR A 39 -1.36 -3.03 5.01
C THR A 39 -0.78 -2.52 6.32
N THR A 40 0.54 -2.36 6.32
CA THR A 40 1.31 -1.74 7.40
C THR A 40 2.01 -0.50 6.89
N THR A 41 2.15 0.48 7.78
CA THR A 41 2.94 1.69 7.54
C THR A 41 4.23 1.67 8.33
N THR A 42 5.34 2.10 7.73
CA THR A 42 6.63 2.24 8.40
C THR A 42 7.25 3.60 8.10
N LEU A 43 7.96 4.18 9.06
CA LEU A 43 8.69 5.42 8.84
C LEU A 43 10.03 5.12 8.16
N LEU A 44 10.18 5.63 6.95
CA LEU A 44 11.45 5.64 6.25
C LEU A 44 12.21 6.92 6.54
N ARG A 45 13.51 6.78 6.79
CA ARG A 45 14.46 7.89 6.90
C ARG A 45 15.62 7.62 5.97
N GLY A 46 15.85 8.51 5.01
CA GLY A 46 16.87 8.36 3.99
C GLY A 46 16.35 8.65 2.58
N ARG A 47 17.24 8.57 1.59
CA ARG A 47 16.90 8.83 0.18
C ARG A 47 16.52 7.52 -0.52
N TYR A 48 15.33 7.03 -0.23
CA TYR A 48 14.78 5.85 -0.90
C TYR A 48 14.21 6.20 -2.27
N LYS A 49 14.33 5.28 -3.22
CA LYS A 49 13.69 5.35 -4.54
C LYS A 49 12.61 4.27 -4.62
N LYS A 50 11.45 4.67 -5.14
CA LYS A 50 10.32 3.74 -5.34
C LYS A 50 10.71 2.55 -6.21
N GLU A 51 11.57 2.77 -7.22
CA GLU A 51 12.06 1.71 -8.12
C GLU A 51 12.79 0.60 -7.38
N ALA A 52 13.64 0.95 -6.41
CA ALA A 52 14.30 -0.03 -5.56
C ALA A 52 13.27 -0.79 -4.72
N ILE A 53 12.36 -0.07 -4.05
CA ILE A 53 11.33 -0.72 -3.21
C ILE A 53 10.52 -1.73 -4.03
N LEU A 54 9.97 -1.31 -5.17
CA LEU A 54 9.18 -2.14 -6.08
C LEU A 54 9.95 -3.39 -6.54
N LYS A 55 11.24 -3.25 -6.84
CA LYS A 55 12.11 -4.35 -7.28
C LYS A 55 12.27 -5.42 -6.20
N TYR A 56 12.40 -5.03 -4.93
CA TYR A 56 12.62 -5.98 -3.84
C TYR A 56 11.31 -6.53 -3.24
N THR A 57 10.26 -5.72 -3.16
CA THR A 57 8.98 -6.12 -2.60
C THR A 57 8.05 -6.75 -3.62
N GLU A 58 8.47 -6.81 -4.89
CA GLU A 58 7.70 -7.31 -6.04
C GLU A 58 6.28 -6.73 -6.10
N THR A 59 6.13 -5.51 -5.59
CA THR A 59 4.84 -4.82 -5.53
C THR A 59 4.55 -4.19 -6.89
N ASP A 60 3.29 -4.25 -7.32
CA ASP A 60 2.90 -3.60 -8.56
C ASP A 60 3.08 -2.07 -8.46
N PRO A 61 3.69 -1.41 -9.47
CA PRO A 61 3.92 0.03 -9.44
C PRO A 61 2.65 0.89 -9.38
N GLN A 62 1.53 0.43 -9.95
CA GLN A 62 0.25 1.13 -9.88
C GLN A 62 -0.33 1.00 -8.47
N GLU A 63 -0.29 -0.19 -7.89
CA GLU A 63 -0.73 -0.42 -6.51
C GLU A 63 0.10 0.36 -5.50
N PHE A 64 1.42 0.37 -5.68
CA PHE A 64 2.30 1.18 -4.84
C PHE A 64 1.98 2.67 -4.93
N ARG A 65 1.72 3.19 -6.14
CA ARG A 65 1.34 4.59 -6.35
C ARG A 65 -0.03 4.90 -5.75
N ARG A 66 -0.97 3.96 -5.78
CA ARG A 66 -2.29 4.05 -5.13
C ARG A 66 -2.13 4.15 -3.61
N LEU A 67 -1.26 3.33 -3.02
CA LEU A 67 -0.99 3.29 -1.57
C LEU A 67 -0.11 4.45 -1.09
N ASN A 68 0.82 4.93 -1.91
CA ASN A 68 1.84 5.92 -1.58
C ASN A 68 1.87 7.06 -2.61
N PRO A 69 0.81 7.89 -2.68
CA PRO A 69 0.83 9.07 -3.51
C PRO A 69 1.96 10.01 -3.06
N SER A 70 2.64 10.62 -4.04
CA SER A 70 3.72 11.59 -3.82
C SER A 70 4.94 11.08 -3.04
N PHE A 71 5.17 9.76 -3.01
CA PHE A 71 6.36 9.15 -2.36
C PHE A 71 7.68 9.83 -2.76
N ASP A 72 7.94 9.96 -4.06
CA ASP A 72 9.23 10.43 -4.58
C ASP A 72 9.49 11.90 -4.22
N GLU A 73 8.43 12.71 -4.23
CA GLU A 73 8.51 14.12 -3.86
C GLU A 73 8.72 14.27 -2.35
N ALA A 74 7.92 13.58 -1.54
CA ALA A 74 7.99 13.69 -0.09
C ALA A 74 9.34 13.21 0.47
N ILE A 75 9.86 12.09 -0.03
CA ILE A 75 11.20 11.60 0.35
C ILE A 75 12.32 12.52 -0.14
N SER A 76 12.13 13.22 -1.27
CA SER A 76 13.09 14.19 -1.80
C SER A 76 13.07 15.53 -1.06
N MET A 77 11.91 15.98 -0.59
CA MET A 77 11.78 17.22 0.16
C MET A 77 12.18 17.07 1.62
N LYS A 78 11.63 16.06 2.32
CA LYS A 78 11.82 15.89 3.77
C LYS A 78 12.95 14.93 4.15
N GLY A 79 13.32 14.01 3.25
CA GLY A 79 14.25 12.93 3.59
C GLY A 79 13.64 11.86 4.50
N GLU A 80 12.35 11.96 4.80
CA GLU A 80 11.58 10.96 5.51
C GLU A 80 10.18 10.82 4.90
N TYR A 81 9.64 9.61 4.95
CA TYR A 81 8.32 9.30 4.42
C TYR A 81 7.70 8.13 5.16
N THR A 82 6.39 8.19 5.42
CA THR A 82 5.65 7.06 5.97
C THR A 82 5.21 6.15 4.84
N LEU A 83 5.99 5.10 4.58
CA LEU A 83 5.71 4.11 3.54
C LEU A 83 4.60 3.17 3.97
N ARG A 84 3.59 2.98 3.12
CA ARG A 84 2.52 1.99 3.26
C ARG A 84 2.71 0.84 2.28
N LEU A 85 2.76 -0.38 2.79
CA LEU A 85 2.82 -1.61 1.98
C LEU A 85 1.95 -2.70 2.62
N SER A 86 1.68 -3.79 1.90
CA SER A 86 1.07 -4.98 2.51
C SER A 86 1.99 -5.59 3.58
N HIS A 87 1.46 -6.36 4.52
CA HIS A 87 2.23 -7.02 5.57
C HIS A 87 3.36 -7.90 5.01
N ALA A 88 3.06 -8.68 3.97
CA ALA A 88 4.04 -9.52 3.29
C ALA A 88 5.18 -8.69 2.67
N CYS A 89 4.83 -7.65 1.91
CA CYS A 89 5.82 -6.76 1.29
C CYS A 89 6.61 -5.95 2.33
N MET A 90 5.97 -5.58 3.45
CA MET A 90 6.63 -4.87 4.54
C MET A 90 7.69 -5.74 5.22
N GLN A 91 7.42 -7.03 5.41
CA GLN A 91 8.41 -7.96 5.97
C GLN A 91 9.64 -8.07 5.07
N VAL A 92 9.43 -8.23 3.76
CA VAL A 92 10.51 -8.22 2.75
C VAL A 92 11.26 -6.90 2.75
N PHE A 93 10.53 -5.78 2.84
CA PHE A 93 11.13 -4.45 2.92
C PHE A 93 12.05 -4.31 4.14
N ILE A 94 11.61 -4.76 5.32
CA ILE A 94 12.40 -4.68 6.55
C ILE A 94 13.66 -5.55 6.45
N GLU A 95 13.52 -6.78 5.96
CA GLU A 95 14.64 -7.71 5.78
C GLU A 95 15.68 -7.18 4.77
N LYS A 96 15.21 -6.56 3.69
CA LYS A 96 16.06 -6.05 2.61
C LYS A 96 16.28 -4.54 2.68
N LYS A 97 15.98 -3.90 3.81
CA LYS A 97 15.98 -2.45 3.96
C LYS A 97 17.30 -1.82 3.56
N GLU A 98 18.41 -2.41 3.99
CA GLU A 98 19.77 -1.92 3.69
C GLU A 98 20.08 -2.04 2.20
N MET A 99 19.76 -3.18 1.58
CA MET A 99 19.93 -3.39 0.14
C MET A 99 19.09 -2.42 -0.68
N ILE A 100 17.83 -2.18 -0.28
CA ILE A 100 16.93 -1.23 -0.94
C ILE A 100 17.48 0.19 -0.83
N LEU A 101 18.00 0.58 0.33
CA LEU A 101 18.62 1.88 0.52
C LEU A 101 19.86 2.04 -0.35
N GLU A 102 20.74 1.03 -0.38
CA GLU A 102 21.95 1.04 -1.21
C GLU A 102 21.60 1.14 -2.69
N GLU A 103 20.69 0.31 -3.21
CA GLU A 103 20.23 0.37 -4.60
C GLU A 103 19.58 1.74 -4.90
N SER A 104 18.80 2.29 -3.96
CA SER A 104 18.24 3.64 -4.11
C SER A 104 19.33 4.69 -4.28
N LEU A 105 20.40 4.60 -3.48
CA LEU A 105 21.56 5.50 -3.57
C LEU A 105 22.32 5.28 -4.89
N GLN A 106 22.51 4.04 -5.32
CA GLN A 106 23.14 3.74 -6.62
C GLN A 106 22.34 4.31 -7.78
N LEU A 107 21.01 4.21 -7.76
CA LEU A 107 20.13 4.82 -8.76
C LEU A 107 20.24 6.35 -8.76
N LEU A 108 20.32 6.96 -7.57
CA LEU A 108 20.56 8.41 -7.43
C LEU A 108 21.92 8.84 -8.01
N LEU A 109 22.96 8.02 -7.84
CA LEU A 109 24.30 8.31 -8.35
C LEU A 109 24.44 8.04 -9.85
N LYS A 110 23.80 6.99 -10.36
CA LYS A 110 23.76 6.64 -11.80
C LYS A 110 22.90 7.59 -12.62
N GLY A 111 21.94 8.27 -12.01
CA GLY A 111 21.06 9.25 -12.67
C GLY A 111 21.72 10.62 -12.94
N LYS A 112 23.04 10.68 -13.14
CA LYS A 112 23.80 11.88 -13.51
C LYS A 112 24.42 11.75 -14.88
#